data_AF-A0A955H3Z0-F1
#
_entry.id   AF-A0A955H3Z0-F1
#
_cell.length_a   1.000
_cell.length_b   1.000
_cell.length_c   1.000
_cell.angle_alpha   90.00
_cell.angle_beta   90.00
_cell.angle_gamma   90.00
#
_symmetry.space_group_name_H-M   'P 1'
#
loop_
_entity.id
_entity.type
_entity.pdbx_description
1 polymer ?
#
loop_
_entity_poly.entity_id
_entity_poly.type
_entity_poly.pdbx_seq_one_letter_code
_entity_poly.pdbx_strand_id
1 'polypeptide(L)'
;RWHMFFSDPDQVTLSAVRRTITNVGENHIEDLLNLRICDRIGTGRPKEQPFRFRKYKAMVDQALRDPISVKMLQINGDRIMDITGEKPGKKLGYVLHALLEEVLEDPGKNTTEYLENRVADLIHTDEKTLENMALEGKKRQEEEERVALSEIERRHKVG
;
A
#
# COMPACT_ATOMS: atom_id res chain seq x y z
N ARG A 1 -27.85 3.60 8.12
CA ARG A 1 -27.86 2.12 8.20
C ARG A 1 -26.46 1.64 7.88
N TRP A 2 -25.76 1.01 8.82
CA TRP A 2 -24.45 0.41 8.56
C TRP A 2 -24.67 -0.84 7.71
N HIS A 3 -24.35 -0.76 6.41
CA HIS A 3 -24.21 -1.96 5.60
C HIS A 3 -22.83 -2.54 5.91
N MET A 4 -22.78 -3.83 6.26
CA MET A 4 -21.58 -4.53 6.75
C MET A 4 -20.31 -4.15 5.98
N PHE A 5 -20.38 -4.01 4.64
CA PHE A 5 -19.33 -3.41 3.81
C PHE A 5 -19.94 -2.67 2.62
N PHE A 6 -19.39 -1.51 2.26
CA PHE A 6 -19.56 -0.93 0.93
C PHE A 6 -18.67 -1.74 0.00
N SER A 7 -19.24 -2.67 -0.76
CA SER A 7 -18.50 -3.66 -1.54
C SER A 7 -18.55 -3.39 -3.04
N ASP A 8 -18.82 -2.15 -3.45
CA ASP A 8 -18.73 -1.80 -4.87
C ASP A 8 -17.25 -1.52 -5.19
N PRO A 9 -16.53 -2.46 -5.81
CA PRO A 9 -15.10 -2.31 -6.02
C PRO A 9 -14.77 -1.19 -7.01
N ASP A 10 -15.78 -0.68 -7.72
CA ASP A 10 -15.63 0.45 -8.65
C ASP A 10 -15.75 1.80 -7.93
N GLN A 11 -16.23 1.82 -6.68
CA GLN A 11 -16.30 3.03 -5.83
C GLN A 11 -15.34 2.99 -4.64
N VAL A 12 -14.93 1.80 -4.21
CA VAL A 12 -14.01 1.64 -3.07
C VAL A 12 -12.59 1.92 -3.52
N THR A 13 -11.85 2.72 -2.74
CA THR A 13 -10.42 2.99 -2.95
C THR A 13 -9.56 2.12 -2.02
N LEU A 14 -8.30 1.87 -2.38
CA LEU A 14 -7.36 1.15 -1.52
C LEU A 14 -7.17 1.81 -0.15
N SER A 15 -7.21 3.16 -0.08
CA SER A 15 -7.20 3.89 1.19
C SER A 15 -8.40 3.55 2.08
N ALA A 16 -9.59 3.39 1.52
CA ALA A 16 -10.78 2.97 2.27
C ALA A 16 -10.66 1.51 2.77
N VAL A 17 -10.06 0.62 1.96
CA VAL A 17 -9.76 -0.75 2.37
C VAL A 17 -8.76 -0.79 3.52
N ARG A 18 -7.67 -0.02 3.45
CA ARG A 18 -6.69 0.10 4.55
C ARG A 18 -7.33 0.59 5.85
N ARG A 19 -8.16 1.63 5.79
CA ARG A 19 -8.91 2.09 6.97
C ARG A 19 -9.79 0.98 7.56
N THR A 20 -10.39 0.15 6.71
CA THR A 20 -11.18 -1.00 7.17
C THR A 20 -10.27 -2.01 7.88
N ILE A 21 -9.13 -2.35 7.30
CA ILE A 21 -8.13 -3.24 7.92
C ILE A 21 -7.66 -2.68 9.26
N THR A 22 -7.29 -1.40 9.35
CA THR A 22 -6.85 -0.77 10.60
C THR A 22 -7.94 -0.81 11.69
N ASN A 23 -9.20 -0.55 11.32
CA ASN A 23 -10.31 -0.57 12.28
C ASN A 23 -10.67 -1.97 12.77
N VAL A 24 -10.47 -2.98 11.93
CA VAL A 24 -10.81 -4.39 12.22
C VAL A 24 -9.64 -5.12 12.89
N GLY A 25 -8.41 -4.75 12.52
CA GLY A 25 -7.19 -5.49 12.81
C GLY A 25 -6.85 -6.46 11.67
N GLU A 26 -5.56 -6.52 11.31
CA GLU A 26 -5.05 -7.43 10.26
C GLU A 26 -5.37 -8.89 10.57
N ASN A 27 -5.30 -9.29 11.84
CA ASN A 27 -5.62 -10.64 12.30
C ASN A 27 -7.10 -11.02 12.15
N HIS A 28 -8.00 -10.04 11.97
CA HIS A 28 -9.46 -10.26 11.95
C HIS A 28 -10.10 -9.93 10.60
N ILE A 29 -9.34 -9.40 9.64
CA ILE A 29 -9.90 -9.04 8.33
C ILE A 29 -10.36 -10.28 7.55
N GLU A 30 -9.66 -11.41 7.70
CA GLU A 30 -10.05 -12.67 7.07
C GLU A 30 -11.34 -13.22 7.68
N ASP A 31 -11.46 -13.21 9.01
CA ASP A 31 -12.69 -13.61 9.72
C ASP A 31 -13.89 -12.77 9.28
N LEU A 32 -13.69 -11.48 9.08
CA LEU A 32 -14.71 -10.55 8.61
C LEU A 32 -15.19 -10.88 7.19
N LEU A 33 -14.25 -11.21 6.30
CA LEU A 33 -14.56 -11.66 4.94
C LEU A 33 -15.29 -13.01 4.96
N ASN A 34 -14.90 -13.93 5.84
CA ASN A 34 -15.55 -15.23 6.02
C ASN A 34 -16.98 -15.09 6.56
N LEU A 35 -17.21 -14.20 7.53
CA LEU A 35 -18.54 -13.90 8.04
C LEU A 35 -19.49 -13.45 6.92
N ARG A 36 -18.98 -12.68 5.95
CA ARG A 36 -19.74 -12.25 4.78
C ARG A 36 -20.07 -13.41 3.84
N ILE A 37 -19.18 -14.37 3.69
CA ILE A 37 -19.44 -15.60 2.92
C ILE A 37 -20.56 -16.40 3.62
N CYS A 38 -20.48 -16.57 4.94
CA CYS A 38 -21.49 -17.28 5.73
C CYS A 38 -22.89 -16.65 5.61
N ASP A 39 -23.00 -15.32 5.69
CA ASP A 39 -24.28 -14.60 5.48
C ASP A 39 -24.87 -14.87 4.09
N ARG A 40 -24.04 -14.93 3.05
CA ARG A 40 -24.49 -15.21 1.67
C ARG A 40 -24.95 -16.65 1.48
N ILE A 41 -24.26 -17.60 2.11
CA ILE A 41 -24.65 -19.02 2.14
C ILE A 41 -25.99 -19.15 2.87
N GLY A 42 -26.10 -18.58 4.07
CA GLY A 42 -27.30 -18.66 4.90
C GLY A 42 -28.54 -17.99 4.28
N THR A 43 -28.33 -16.96 3.45
CA THR A 43 -29.42 -16.28 2.71
C THR A 43 -29.73 -16.92 1.35
N GLY A 44 -29.14 -18.07 1.02
CA GLY A 44 -29.45 -18.85 -0.19
C GLY A 44 -29.03 -18.17 -1.50
N ARG A 45 -28.01 -17.31 -1.47
CA ARG A 45 -27.55 -16.63 -2.69
C ARG A 45 -26.86 -17.63 -3.63
N PRO A 46 -27.08 -17.53 -4.96
CA PRO A 46 -26.60 -18.54 -5.92
C PRO A 46 -25.08 -18.61 -6.07
N LYS A 47 -24.35 -17.58 -5.63
CA LYS A 47 -22.90 -17.55 -5.59
C LYS A 47 -22.44 -17.02 -4.25
N GLU A 48 -21.67 -17.83 -3.54
CA GLU A 48 -21.04 -17.47 -2.27
C GLU A 48 -20.07 -16.31 -2.46
N GLN A 49 -19.21 -16.40 -3.48
CA GLN A 49 -18.21 -15.39 -3.82
C GLN A 49 -18.47 -14.76 -5.19
N PRO A 50 -19.34 -13.72 -5.29
CA PRO A 50 -19.55 -12.99 -6.53
C PRO A 50 -18.28 -12.25 -6.97
N PHE A 51 -18.21 -11.85 -8.24
CA PHE A 51 -17.06 -11.10 -8.80
C PHE A 51 -16.67 -9.89 -7.94
N ARG A 52 -17.66 -9.09 -7.51
CA ARG A 52 -17.42 -7.93 -6.64
C ARG A 52 -16.76 -8.28 -5.31
N PHE A 53 -17.15 -9.42 -4.71
CA PHE A 53 -16.53 -9.89 -3.47
C PHE A 53 -15.09 -10.34 -3.71
N ARG A 54 -14.83 -11.07 -4.81
CA ARG A 54 -13.47 -11.46 -5.20
C ARG A 54 -12.58 -10.26 -5.50
N LYS A 55 -13.13 -9.21 -6.14
CA LYS A 55 -12.42 -7.96 -6.40
C LYS A 55 -12.12 -7.19 -5.10
N TYR A 56 -13.05 -7.17 -4.15
CA TYR A 56 -12.78 -6.60 -2.82
C TYR A 56 -11.73 -7.41 -2.04
N LYS A 57 -11.79 -8.74 -2.07
CA LYS A 57 -10.76 -9.62 -1.47
C LYS A 57 -9.39 -9.39 -2.10
N ALA A 58 -9.34 -9.23 -3.41
CA ALA A 58 -8.16 -8.79 -4.13
C ALA A 58 -7.62 -7.46 -3.58
N MET A 59 -8.47 -6.45 -3.40
CA MET A 59 -8.05 -5.17 -2.83
C MET A 59 -7.58 -5.27 -1.37
N VAL A 60 -8.16 -6.17 -0.55
CA VAL A 60 -7.69 -6.44 0.82
C VAL A 60 -6.30 -7.06 0.79
N ASP A 61 -6.09 -8.10 0.00
CA ASP A 61 -4.76 -8.70 -0.20
C ASP A 61 -3.75 -7.66 -0.71
N GLN A 62 -4.19 -6.73 -1.56
CA GLN A 62 -3.38 -5.64 -2.09
C GLN A 62 -3.02 -4.59 -1.03
N ALA A 63 -3.92 -4.37 -0.07
CA ALA A 63 -3.77 -3.42 1.01
C ALA A 63 -2.94 -3.95 2.20
N LEU A 64 -2.93 -5.27 2.40
CA LEU A 64 -2.13 -5.99 3.40
C LEU A 64 -0.67 -6.22 2.97
N ARG A 65 -0.31 -5.83 1.74
CA ARG A 65 1.05 -6.01 1.23
C ARG A 65 2.05 -5.07 1.87
N ASP A 66 3.29 -5.53 1.79
CA ASP A 66 4.45 -4.72 2.03
C ASP A 66 4.43 -3.42 1.19
N PRO A 67 5.00 -2.34 1.73
CA PRO A 67 5.09 -1.04 1.09
C PRO A 67 5.86 -1.09 -0.24
N ILE A 68 5.13 -1.22 -1.35
CA ILE A 68 5.69 -1.22 -2.71
C ILE A 68 5.66 0.15 -3.40
N SER A 69 5.14 1.19 -2.73
CA SER A 69 5.01 2.52 -3.33
C SER A 69 5.40 3.61 -2.33
N VAL A 70 5.86 4.75 -2.86
CA VAL A 70 6.19 5.93 -2.04
C VAL A 70 5.02 6.36 -1.14
N LYS A 71 3.78 6.17 -1.60
CA LYS A 71 2.56 6.50 -0.84
C LYS A 71 2.30 5.58 0.36
N MET A 72 3.01 4.46 0.45
CA MET A 72 2.92 3.51 1.55
C MET A 72 4.04 3.73 2.59
N LEU A 73 4.97 4.65 2.35
CA LEU A 73 5.97 5.03 3.35
C LEU A 73 5.29 5.69 4.57
N GLN A 74 5.82 5.44 5.76
CA GLN A 74 5.40 6.09 7.01
C GLN A 74 5.83 7.56 7.11
N ILE A 75 6.47 8.09 6.05
CA ILE A 75 6.86 9.48 5.92
C ILE A 75 6.37 10.03 4.58
N ASN A 76 6.06 11.32 4.54
CA ASN A 76 5.65 12.05 3.35
C ASN A 76 6.51 13.29 3.12
N GLY A 77 6.31 13.96 1.99
CA GLY A 77 7.06 15.17 1.63
C GLY A 77 6.93 16.28 2.67
N ASP A 78 5.75 16.46 3.26
CA ASP A 78 5.50 17.47 4.30
C ASP A 78 6.36 17.21 5.54
N ARG A 79 6.40 15.96 6.00
CA ARG A 79 7.21 15.57 7.15
C ARG A 79 8.71 15.72 6.87
N ILE A 80 9.16 15.42 5.66
CA ILE A 80 10.55 15.67 5.24
C ILE A 80 10.87 17.17 5.31
N MET A 81 9.98 18.04 4.84
CA MET A 81 10.16 19.50 4.93
C MET A 81 10.25 19.97 6.38
N ASP A 82 9.38 19.45 7.27
CA ASP A 82 9.37 19.82 8.68
C ASP A 82 10.69 19.48 9.40
N ILE A 83 11.27 18.31 9.11
CA ILE A 83 12.48 17.83 9.77
C ILE A 83 13.73 18.55 9.25
N THR A 84 13.74 18.93 7.98
CA THR A 84 14.98 19.28 7.26
C THR A 84 15.04 20.74 6.88
N GLY A 85 13.90 21.45 6.89
CA GLY A 85 13.78 22.83 6.44
C GLY A 85 13.92 23.00 4.93
N GLU A 86 13.96 21.91 4.17
CA GLU A 86 14.09 21.95 2.71
C GLU A 86 12.82 22.49 2.04
N LYS A 87 13.02 23.15 0.90
CA LYS A 87 11.90 23.68 0.10
C LYS A 87 11.30 22.59 -0.79
N PRO A 88 10.00 22.66 -1.10
CA PRO A 88 9.38 21.72 -2.03
C PRO A 88 10.12 21.74 -3.38
N GLY A 89 10.52 20.56 -3.86
CA GLY A 89 11.35 20.41 -5.05
C GLY A 89 11.64 18.96 -5.41
N LYS A 90 12.37 18.76 -6.51
CA LYS A 90 12.69 17.42 -7.04
C LYS A 90 13.50 16.58 -6.05
N LYS A 91 14.38 17.22 -5.28
CA LYS A 91 15.19 16.59 -4.22
C LYS A 91 14.34 15.77 -3.24
N LEU A 92 13.17 16.26 -2.81
CA LEU A 92 12.29 15.52 -1.91
C LEU A 92 11.71 14.26 -2.59
N GLY A 93 11.37 14.37 -3.87
CA GLY A 93 10.96 13.20 -4.66
C GLY A 93 12.06 12.15 -4.74
N TYR A 94 13.32 12.58 -4.94
CA TYR A 94 14.46 11.67 -4.96
C TYR A 94 14.67 10.97 -3.61
N VAL A 95 14.60 11.72 -2.51
CA VAL A 95 14.69 11.15 -1.14
C VAL A 95 13.60 10.09 -0.92
N LEU A 96 12.36 10.40 -1.28
CA LEU A 96 11.23 9.48 -1.12
C LEU A 96 11.40 8.17 -1.92
N HIS A 97 11.89 8.26 -3.16
CA HIS A 97 12.16 7.06 -3.97
C HIS A 97 13.39 6.28 -3.49
N ALA A 98 14.41 6.95 -2.95
CA ALA A 98 15.56 6.31 -2.33
C ALA A 98 15.17 5.56 -1.04
N LEU A 99 14.32 6.15 -0.20
CA LEU A 99 13.77 5.47 0.98
C LEU A 99 12.92 4.26 0.60
N LEU A 100 12.13 4.39 -0.48
CA LEU A 100 11.33 3.28 -0.98
C LEU A 100 12.23 2.10 -1.36
N GLU A 101 13.37 2.33 -2.01
CA GLU A 101 14.30 1.26 -2.38
C GLU A 101 14.75 0.43 -1.17
N GLU A 102 15.12 1.08 -0.07
CA GLU A 102 15.53 0.39 1.16
C GLU A 102 14.37 -0.38 1.81
N VAL A 103 13.16 0.15 1.69
CA VAL A 103 11.92 -0.45 2.21
C VAL A 103 11.45 -1.62 1.33
N LEU A 104 11.72 -1.58 0.03
CA LEU A 104 11.48 -2.71 -0.89
C LEU A 104 12.42 -3.88 -0.57
N GLU A 105 13.65 -3.60 -0.14
CA GLU A 105 14.57 -4.64 0.32
C GLU A 105 14.20 -5.22 1.69
N ASP A 106 13.79 -4.35 2.62
CA ASP A 106 13.37 -4.73 3.96
C ASP A 106 12.14 -3.92 4.40
N PRO A 107 10.94 -4.48 4.25
CA PRO A 107 9.68 -3.84 4.65
C PRO A 107 9.64 -3.41 6.12
N GLY A 108 10.42 -4.06 6.99
CA GLY A 108 10.51 -3.73 8.42
C GLY A 108 11.12 -2.35 8.68
N LYS A 109 11.80 -1.76 7.70
CA LYS A 109 12.36 -0.41 7.77
C LYS A 109 11.31 0.68 7.56
N ASN A 110 10.09 0.34 7.15
CA ASN A 110 9.00 1.30 7.00
C ASN A 110 8.41 1.74 8.35
N THR A 111 9.26 2.29 9.21
CA THR A 111 8.90 2.88 10.50
C THR A 111 9.23 4.35 10.48
N THR A 112 8.41 5.16 11.16
CA THR A 112 8.63 6.61 11.24
C THR A 112 10.03 6.93 11.74
N GLU A 113 10.49 6.28 12.80
CA GLU A 113 11.81 6.51 13.39
C GLU A 113 12.97 6.21 12.42
N TYR A 114 12.94 5.05 11.73
CA TYR A 114 13.97 4.71 10.77
C TYR A 114 13.99 5.71 9.60
N LEU A 115 12.83 5.99 9.01
CA LEU A 115 12.73 6.87 7.85
C LEU A 115 13.14 8.30 8.16
N GLU A 116 12.78 8.84 9.32
CA GLU A 116 13.18 10.19 9.74
C GLU A 116 14.70 10.30 9.91
N ASN A 117 15.32 9.33 10.58
CA ASN A 117 16.78 9.28 10.70
C ASN A 117 17.45 9.16 9.34
N ARG A 118 16.92 8.31 8.47
CA ARG A 118 17.50 8.08 7.14
C ARG A 118 17.38 9.29 6.22
N VAL A 119 16.31 10.07 6.35
CA VAL A 119 16.13 11.34 5.63
C VAL A 119 17.24 12.34 5.96
N ALA A 120 17.65 12.42 7.23
CA ALA A 120 18.73 13.30 7.66
C ALA A 120 20.06 12.94 6.94
N ASP A 121 20.36 11.66 6.79
CA ASP A 121 21.55 11.20 6.04
C ASP A 121 21.45 11.52 4.54
N LEU A 122 20.30 11.21 3.94
CA LEU A 122 20.11 11.33 2.49
C LEU A 122 20.19 12.79 2.03
N ILE A 123 19.75 13.75 2.83
CA ILE A 123 19.75 15.17 2.44
C ILE A 123 21.13 15.79 2.29
N HIS A 124 22.14 15.22 2.94
CA HIS A 124 23.54 15.62 2.80
C HIS A 124 24.24 14.93 1.62
N THR A 125 23.57 13.99 0.94
CA THR A 125 24.10 13.32 -0.25
C THR A 125 24.01 14.23 -1.47
N ASP A 126 24.92 14.04 -2.43
CA ASP A 126 24.87 14.81 -3.68
C ASP A 126 23.60 14.48 -4.49
N GLU A 127 23.07 15.50 -5.16
CA GLU A 127 21.80 15.39 -5.88
C GLU A 127 21.83 14.35 -7.00
N LYS A 128 23.01 14.11 -7.60
CA LYS A 128 23.18 13.17 -8.71
C LYS A 128 23.14 11.72 -8.24
N THR A 129 23.75 11.43 -7.09
CA THR A 129 23.64 10.12 -6.43
C THR A 129 22.20 9.86 -5.98
N LEU A 130 21.56 10.85 -5.37
CA LEU A 130 20.13 10.79 -5.00
C LEU A 130 19.22 10.51 -6.20
N GLU A 131 19.46 11.18 -7.33
CA GLU A 131 18.71 10.96 -8.57
C GLU A 131 18.89 9.52 -9.11
N ASN A 132 20.12 8.98 -9.08
CA ASN A 132 20.37 7.61 -9.50
C ASN A 132 19.64 6.59 -8.61
N MET A 133 19.74 6.74 -7.29
CA MET A 133 19.02 5.89 -6.33
C MET A 133 17.51 5.96 -6.55
N ALA A 134 16.98 7.17 -6.79
CA ALA A 134 15.57 7.36 -7.04
C ALA A 134 15.09 6.70 -8.35
N LEU A 135 15.92 6.72 -9.40
CA LEU A 135 15.63 6.06 -10.67
C LEU A 135 15.60 4.54 -10.52
N GLU A 136 16.50 3.97 -9.72
CA GLU A 136 16.51 2.54 -9.40
C GLU A 136 15.25 2.16 -8.60
N GLY A 137 14.95 2.90 -7.55
CA GLY A 137 13.74 2.71 -6.74
C GLY A 137 12.46 2.81 -7.55
N LYS A 138 12.39 3.76 -8.49
CA LYS A 138 11.22 3.89 -9.37
C LYS A 138 11.07 2.71 -10.33
N LYS A 139 12.16 2.21 -10.91
CA LYS A 139 12.12 1.02 -11.79
C LYS A 139 11.68 -0.22 -11.03
N ARG A 140 12.23 -0.45 -9.83
CA ARG A 140 11.84 -1.59 -8.99
C ARG A 140 10.39 -1.48 -8.52
N GLN A 141 9.96 -0.30 -8.09
CA GLN A 141 8.55 -0.02 -7.79
C GLN A 141 7.64 -0.43 -8.96
N GLU A 142 7.92 0.03 -10.18
CA GLU A 142 7.09 -0.27 -11.35
C GLU A 142 7.06 -1.77 -11.70
N GLU A 143 8.17 -2.49 -11.47
CA GLU A 143 8.25 -3.93 -11.66
C GLU A 143 7.40 -4.67 -10.62
N GLU A 144 7.64 -4.38 -9.34
CA GLU A 144 6.97 -5.05 -8.23
C GLU A 144 5.47 -4.74 -8.22
N GLU A 145 5.07 -3.49 -8.45
CA GLU A 145 3.65 -3.15 -8.60
C GLU A 145 3.00 -3.96 -9.73
N ARG A 146 3.66 -4.10 -10.88
CA ARG A 146 3.12 -4.84 -12.04
C ARG A 146 2.99 -6.34 -11.76
N VAL A 147 4.05 -6.96 -11.25
CA VAL A 147 4.04 -8.40 -10.90
C VAL A 147 2.97 -8.65 -9.84
N ALA A 148 2.97 -7.83 -8.80
CA ALA A 148 2.06 -8.00 -7.67
C ALA A 148 0.60 -7.76 -8.10
N LEU A 149 0.30 -6.80 -8.97
CA LEU A 149 -1.05 -6.60 -9.52
C LEU A 149 -1.53 -7.82 -10.29
N SER A 150 -0.71 -8.32 -11.22
CA SER A 150 -1.02 -9.50 -12.04
C SER A 150 -1.28 -10.76 -11.20
N GLU A 151 -0.48 -10.98 -10.14
CA GLU A 151 -0.67 -12.12 -9.25
C GLU A 151 -1.99 -12.08 -8.48
N ILE A 152 -2.41 -10.89 -8.00
CA ILE A 152 -3.71 -10.73 -7.33
C ILE A 152 -4.85 -11.00 -8.29
N GLU A 153 -4.77 -10.39 -9.48
CA GLU A 153 -5.79 -10.54 -10.50
C GLU A 153 -5.98 -12.01 -10.88
N ARG A 154 -4.88 -12.75 -11.04
CA ARG A 154 -4.90 -14.19 -11.28
C ARG A 154 -5.45 -14.98 -10.09
N ARG A 155 -4.99 -14.70 -8.86
CA ARG A 155 -5.42 -15.41 -7.64
C ARG A 155 -6.91 -15.30 -7.38
N HIS A 156 -7.46 -14.10 -7.58
CA HIS A 156 -8.88 -13.83 -7.36
C HIS A 156 -9.73 -14.03 -8.62
N LYS A 157 -9.11 -14.34 -9.77
CA LYS A 157 -9.76 -14.48 -11.08
C LYS A 157 -10.54 -13.21 -11.48
N VAL A 158 -9.90 -12.06 -11.26
CA VAL A 158 -10.46 -10.71 -11.49
C VAL A 158 -9.72 -9.91 -12.56
N GLY A 159 -8.68 -10.47 -13.18
CA GLY A 159 -8.05 -9.96 -14.40
C GLY A 159 -8.81 -10.28 -15.67
#